data_AF-A0A920QZJ2-F1
#
_entry.id   AF-A0A920QZJ2-F1
#
_cell.length_a   1.000
_cell.length_b   1.000
_cell.length_c   1.000
_cell.angle_alpha   90.00
_cell.angle_beta   90.00
_cell.angle_gamma   90.00
#
_symmetry.space_group_name_H-M   'P 1'
#
loop_
_entity.id
_entity.type
_entity.pdbx_description
1 polymer ?
#
loop_
_entity_poly.entity_id
_entity_poly.type
_entity_poly.pdbx_seq_one_letter_code
_entity_poly.pdbx_strand_id
1 'polypeptide(L)'
;MIEINIDRKDLSGSLNLIGISGEDKGVDWGTDELERRSIPSDLAPHPQLPDDSRLWAALQSASGGTWGGCVFDVDSIVETIEAGKKALGR
;
A
#
# COMPACT_ATOMS: atom_id res chain seq x y z
N MET A 1 -13.44 16.00 3.33
CA MET A 1 -14.45 15.23 4.08
C MET A 1 -14.43 13.81 3.54
N ILE A 2 -14.50 12.82 4.42
CA ILE A 2 -14.44 11.41 4.06
C ILE A 2 -15.64 10.68 4.65
N GLU A 3 -16.10 9.65 3.96
CA GLU A 3 -17.08 8.68 4.43
C GLU A 3 -16.39 7.35 4.66
N ILE A 4 -16.72 6.69 5.77
CA ILE A 4 -16.21 5.37 6.13
C ILE A 4 -17.40 4.44 6.34
N ASN A 5 -17.55 3.42 5.49
CA ASN A 5 -18.56 2.39 5.66
C ASN A 5 -17.90 1.11 6.19
N ILE A 6 -18.48 0.51 7.23
CA ILE A 6 -18.01 -0.75 7.83
C ILE A 6 -19.19 -1.71 7.94
N ASP A 7 -19.20 -2.76 7.12
CA ASP A 7 -20.16 -3.86 7.22
C ASP A 7 -19.58 -4.96 8.11
N ARG A 8 -20.20 -5.16 9.27
CA ARG A 8 -19.77 -6.16 10.27
C ARG A 8 -20.38 -7.55 10.05
N LYS A 9 -21.32 -7.71 9.10
CA LYS A 9 -21.92 -8.99 8.73
C LYS A 9 -21.11 -9.64 7.62
N ASP A 10 -20.88 -8.87 6.54
CA ASP A 10 -20.14 -9.34 5.37
C ASP A 10 -18.63 -9.08 5.49
N LEU A 11 -18.20 -8.44 6.59
CA LEU A 11 -16.81 -8.08 6.91
C LEU A 11 -16.14 -7.26 5.79
N SER A 12 -16.91 -6.35 5.21
CA SER A 12 -16.45 -5.45 4.17
C SER A 12 -16.36 -4.01 4.68
N GLY A 13 -15.59 -3.18 3.99
CA GLY A 13 -15.51 -1.76 4.29
C GLY A 13 -15.12 -0.94 3.08
N SER A 14 -15.49 0.34 3.09
CA SER A 14 -15.09 1.30 2.07
C SER A 14 -14.72 2.64 2.72
N LEU A 15 -13.81 3.35 2.04
CA LEU A 15 -13.36 4.69 2.40
C LEU A 15 -13.51 5.57 1.17
N ASN A 16 -14.39 6.55 1.24
CA ASN A 16 -14.72 7.42 0.13
C ASN A 16 -14.31 8.86 0.42
N LEU A 17 -13.71 9.53 -0.56
CA LEU A 17 -13.62 10.99 -0.55
C LEU A 17 -14.99 11.54 -0.96
N ILE A 18 -15.61 12.38 -0.13
CA ILE A 18 -16.95 12.92 -0.42
C ILE A 18 -17.01 14.44 -0.36
N GLY A 19 -15.90 15.14 -0.10
CA GLY A 19 -15.93 16.59 -0.04
C GLY A 19 -14.62 17.26 0.31
N ILE A 20 -14.58 18.59 0.25
CA ILE A 20 -13.41 19.42 0.55
C ILE A 20 -13.86 20.72 1.21
N SER A 21 -13.04 21.27 2.11
CA SER A 21 -13.33 22.57 2.77
C SER A 21 -14.70 22.67 3.45
N GLY A 22 -15.25 21.54 3.93
CA GLY A 22 -16.56 21.49 4.60
C GLY A 22 -17.77 21.39 3.67
N GLU A 23 -17.57 21.36 2.35
CA GLU A 23 -18.63 21.12 1.36
C GLU A 23 -18.75 19.62 1.08
N ASP A 24 -19.98 19.09 1.12
CA ASP A 24 -20.31 17.75 0.64
C ASP A 24 -20.55 17.77 -0.88
N LYS A 25 -19.84 16.91 -1.60
CA LYS A 25 -19.83 16.83 -3.07
C LYS A 25 -20.13 15.41 -3.57
N GLY A 26 -20.36 14.46 -2.65
CA GLY A 26 -20.63 13.06 -2.97
C GLY A 26 -19.41 12.25 -3.43
N VAL A 27 -19.61 10.92 -3.50
CA VAL A 27 -18.55 9.95 -3.84
C VAL A 27 -18.08 10.05 -5.28
N ASP A 28 -18.98 10.31 -6.24
CA ASP A 28 -18.63 10.39 -7.66
C ASP A 28 -17.61 11.51 -7.93
N TRP A 29 -17.83 12.67 -7.30
CA TRP A 29 -16.86 13.77 -7.36
C TRP A 29 -15.51 13.37 -6.76
N GLY A 30 -15.50 12.64 -5.65
CA GLY A 30 -14.28 12.20 -5.00
C GLY A 30 -13.50 11.19 -5.82
N THR A 31 -14.17 10.25 -6.48
CA THR A 31 -13.56 9.30 -7.42
C THR A 31 -12.91 10.04 -8.58
N ASP A 32 -13.65 10.95 -9.23
CA ASP A 32 -13.14 11.81 -10.31
C ASP A 32 -11.92 12.63 -9.87
N GLU A 33 -11.97 13.19 -8.66
CA GLU A 33 -10.88 14.00 -8.11
C GLU A 33 -9.62 13.15 -7.87
N LEU A 34 -9.78 11.92 -7.37
CA LEU A 34 -8.66 11.01 -7.14
C LEU A 34 -8.07 10.48 -8.44
N GLU A 35 -8.90 10.14 -9.42
CA GLU A 35 -8.46 9.65 -10.74
C GLU A 35 -7.68 10.69 -11.53
N ARG A 36 -7.99 11.98 -11.34
CA ARG A 36 -7.25 13.08 -11.97
C ARG A 36 -5.85 13.29 -11.38
N ARG A 37 -5.53 12.70 -10.22
CA ARG A 37 -4.21 12.89 -9.59
C ARG A 37 -3.16 12.06 -10.33
N SER A 38 -2.17 12.75 -10.88
CA SER A 38 -0.97 12.10 -11.41
C SER A 38 -0.19 11.44 -10.28
N ILE A 39 0.22 10.19 -10.49
CA ILE A 39 1.19 9.52 -9.61
C ILE A 39 2.52 10.31 -9.71
N PRO A 40 3.07 10.81 -8.58
CA PRO A 40 4.34 11.51 -8.63
C PRO A 40 5.45 10.58 -9.12
N SER A 41 6.20 11.01 -10.13
CA SER A 41 7.31 10.22 -10.72
C SER A 41 8.59 10.29 -9.90
N ASP A 42 8.63 11.16 -8.89
CA ASP A 42 9.79 11.45 -8.03
C ASP A 42 9.67 10.80 -6.63
N LEU A 43 8.67 9.94 -6.42
CA LEU A 43 8.55 9.14 -5.21
C LEU A 43 9.77 8.24 -5.05
N ALA A 44 10.58 8.54 -4.05
CA ALA A 44 11.79 7.79 -3.72
C ALA A 44 11.97 7.65 -2.21
N PRO A 45 12.67 6.60 -1.73
CA PRO A 45 13.10 6.52 -0.34
C PRO A 45 13.95 7.74 0.05
N HIS A 46 13.82 8.17 1.31
CA HIS A 46 14.63 9.27 1.82
C HIS A 46 16.14 8.95 1.69
N PRO A 47 17.02 9.88 1.25
CA PRO A 47 18.43 9.59 1.02
C PRO A 47 19.19 9.08 2.25
N GLN A 48 18.72 9.42 3.45
CA GLN A 48 19.30 8.99 4.72
C GLN A 48 18.55 7.80 5.37
N LEU A 49 17.71 7.09 4.61
CA LEU A 49 17.02 5.93 5.14
C LEU A 49 18.06 4.85 5.53
N PRO A 50 18.07 4.37 6.78
CA PRO A 50 19.00 3.32 7.20
C PRO A 50 18.81 2.04 6.38
N ASP A 51 19.91 1.33 6.11
CA ASP A 51 19.87 0.07 5.36
C ASP A 51 18.96 -0.97 6.01
N ASP A 52 18.93 -1.03 7.35
CA ASP A 52 18.05 -1.93 8.10
C ASP A 52 16.56 -1.63 7.86
N SER A 53 16.19 -0.34 7.75
CA SER A 53 14.82 0.06 7.43
C SER A 53 14.45 -0.31 5.99
N ARG A 54 15.40 -0.16 5.06
CA ARG A 54 15.21 -0.60 3.66
C ARG A 54 15.04 -2.11 3.57
N LEU A 55 15.87 -2.87 4.28
CA LEU A 55 15.78 -4.33 4.35
C LEU A 55 14.47 -4.78 4.98
N TRP A 56 14.09 -4.19 6.11
CA TRP A 56 12.82 -4.45 6.78
C TRP A 56 11.65 -4.25 5.80
N ALA A 57 11.59 -3.12 5.10
CA ALA A 57 10.52 -2.84 4.13
C ALA A 57 10.47 -3.87 2.99
N ALA A 58 11.63 -4.31 2.48
CA ALA A 58 11.70 -5.34 1.45
C ALA A 58 11.17 -6.70 1.94
N LEU A 59 11.53 -7.09 3.17
CA LEU A 59 11.04 -8.33 3.79
C LEU A 59 9.51 -8.27 4.00
N GLN A 60 8.99 -7.14 4.49
CA GLN A 60 7.54 -6.94 4.61
C GLN A 60 6.84 -7.05 3.26
N SER A 61 7.41 -6.45 2.21
CA SER A 61 6.86 -6.54 0.86
C SER A 61 6.84 -7.97 0.33
N ALA A 62 7.89 -8.76 0.58
CA ALA A 62 7.95 -10.17 0.20
C ALA A 62 6.92 -11.02 0.95
N SER A 63 6.54 -10.61 2.18
CA SER A 63 5.49 -11.24 2.98
C SER A 63 4.06 -10.77 2.66
N GLY A 64 3.83 -10.10 1.52
CA GLY A 64 2.51 -9.60 1.11
C GLY A 64 2.20 -8.15 1.55
N GLY A 65 3.17 -7.47 2.16
CA GLY A 65 3.10 -6.06 2.51
C GLY A 65 1.97 -5.73 3.49
N THR A 66 1.35 -4.56 3.32
CA THR A 66 0.25 -4.10 4.18
C THR A 66 -0.94 -5.06 4.17
N TRP A 67 -1.19 -5.71 3.04
CA TRP A 67 -2.29 -6.67 2.90
C TRP A 67 -1.97 -8.05 3.49
N GLY A 68 -0.69 -8.38 3.63
CA GLY A 68 -0.20 -9.56 4.36
C GLY A 68 -0.14 -9.38 5.88
N GLY A 69 -0.58 -8.23 6.41
CA GLY A 69 -0.62 -7.96 7.85
C GLY A 69 0.69 -7.42 8.44
N CYS A 70 1.65 -7.00 7.61
CA CYS A 70 2.94 -6.47 8.06
C CYS A 70 3.69 -7.43 9.01
N VAL A 71 3.70 -8.72 8.69
CA VAL A 71 4.43 -9.76 9.42
C VAL A 71 5.57 -10.31 8.56
N PHE A 72 6.55 -10.98 9.20
CA PHE A 72 7.52 -11.78 8.48
C PHE A 72 6.95 -13.16 8.17
N ASP A 73 6.41 -13.32 6.96
CA ASP A 73 6.16 -14.63 6.38
C ASP A 73 7.48 -15.21 5.86
N VAL A 74 8.09 -16.07 6.69
CA VAL A 74 9.40 -16.67 6.43
C VAL A 74 9.40 -17.50 5.15
N ASP A 75 8.34 -18.24 4.87
CA ASP A 75 8.28 -19.11 3.69
C ASP A 75 8.24 -18.27 2.41
N SER A 76 7.38 -17.24 2.37
CA SER A 76 7.30 -16.30 1.25
C SER A 76 8.61 -15.53 1.03
N ILE A 77 9.29 -15.13 2.12
CA ILE A 77 10.59 -14.46 2.05
C ILE A 77 11.64 -15.39 1.44
N VAL A 78 11.76 -16.62 1.95
CA VAL A 78 12.76 -17.59 1.49
C VAL A 78 12.50 -17.96 0.03
N GLU A 79 11.24 -18.22 -0.35
CA GLU A 79 10.84 -18.49 -1.73
C GLU A 79 11.27 -17.35 -2.67
N THR A 80 10.98 -16.10 -2.29
CA THR A 80 11.34 -14.91 -3.07
C THR A 80 12.86 -14.78 -3.23
N ILE A 81 13.62 -15.03 -2.17
CA ILE A 81 15.09 -14.96 -2.19
C ILE A 81 15.67 -16.05 -3.11
N GLU A 82 15.19 -17.29 -3.02
CA GLU A 82 15.67 -18.39 -3.86
C GLU A 82 15.30 -18.18 -5.34
N ALA A 83 14.08 -17.71 -5.62
CA ALA A 83 13.68 -17.31 -6.97
C ALA A 83 14.60 -16.18 -7.51
N GLY A 84 14.93 -15.20 -6.67
CA GLY A 84 15.85 -14.12 -7.00
C GLY A 84 17.28 -14.61 -7.29
N LYS A 85 17.82 -15.52 -6.47
CA LYS A 85 19.14 -16.13 -6.72
C LYS A 85 19.17 -16.84 -8.07
N LYS A 86 18.17 -17.67 -8.35
CA LYS A 86 18.03 -18.37 -9.64
C LYS A 86 17.96 -17.40 -10.82
N ALA A 87 17.13 -16.35 -10.72
CA ALA A 87 16.96 -15.34 -11.77
C ALA A 87 18.25 -14.54 -12.03
N LEU A 88 19.05 -14.30 -10.99
CA LEU A 88 20.31 -13.55 -11.05
C LEU A 88 21.54 -14.44 -11.32
N GLY A 89 21.37 -15.77 -11.42
CA GLY A 89 22.48 -16.71 -11.60
C GLY A 89 23.45 -16.76 -10.41
N ARG A 90 22.95 -16.59 -9.19
CA ARG A 90 23.70 -16.67 -7.94
C ARG A 90 23.56 -18.01 -7.25
#